data_AF-A0A523N7Q1-F1
#
_entry.id   AF-A0A523N7Q1-F1
#
_cell.length_a   1.000
_cell.length_b   1.000
_cell.length_c   1.000
_cell.angle_alpha   90.00
_cell.angle_beta   90.00
_cell.angle_gamma   90.00
#
_symmetry.space_group_name_H-M   'P 1'
#
loop_
_entity.id
_entity.type
_entity.pdbx_description
1 polymer ?
#
loop_
_entity_poly.entity_id
_entity_poly.type
_entity_poly.pdbx_seq_one_letter_code
_entity_poly.pdbx_strand_id
1 'polypeptide(L)'
;MPGTDTVYSAPDFGAPPLVDAPLATFVPLVKDGVLPEGFFSTSNLPTYVHLQAGWVMPSRPRMDCAILRRGDALETIEPRKLVAGDLVAIGLAEDGTEGIFVHGEGFLAPHSPNEFRFMSTAVSRERPVNYEVLASRLVEERDRGGYLLWVPGPALVHSRARADFEWFIRNGFVQAVLAGNAVAVHDLEAAMFGTALGMTETGDHED
;
A
#
# COMPACT_ATOMS: atom_id res chain seq x y z
N MET A 1 -19.79 -1.83 -17.11
CA MET A 1 -20.13 -2.47 -15.82
C MET A 1 -20.01 -1.40 -14.76
N PRO A 2 -21.01 -1.19 -13.89
CA PRO A 2 -20.81 -0.31 -12.74
C PRO A 2 -19.60 -0.83 -11.96
N GLY A 3 -18.69 0.08 -11.60
CA GLY A 3 -17.47 -0.25 -10.88
C GLY A 3 -17.82 -1.12 -9.68
N THR A 4 -17.18 -2.28 -9.57
CA THR A 4 -17.19 -3.01 -8.31
C THR A 4 -16.42 -2.14 -7.32
N ASP A 5 -17.13 -1.38 -6.49
CA ASP A 5 -16.54 -0.82 -5.29
C ASP A 5 -16.02 -2.00 -4.50
N THR A 6 -14.69 -2.11 -4.36
CA THR A 6 -14.08 -3.09 -3.47
C THR A 6 -14.33 -2.61 -2.04
N VAL A 7 -15.57 -2.78 -1.58
CA VAL A 7 -15.96 -2.47 -0.21
C VAL A 7 -15.30 -3.49 0.70
N TYR A 8 -14.57 -2.99 1.69
CA TYR A 8 -13.94 -3.83 2.69
C TYR A 8 -14.99 -4.59 3.51
N SER A 9 -14.86 -5.91 3.60
CA SER A 9 -15.67 -6.76 4.46
C SER A 9 -14.85 -7.14 5.69
N ALA A 10 -15.25 -6.66 6.87
CA ALA A 10 -14.57 -6.97 8.13
C ALA A 10 -14.80 -8.45 8.54
N PRO A 11 -13.87 -9.06 9.31
CA PRO A 11 -14.09 -10.40 9.87
C PRO A 11 -15.26 -10.42 10.86
N ASP A 12 -15.93 -11.57 10.96
CA ASP A 12 -16.86 -11.83 12.06
C ASP A 12 -16.07 -12.34 13.28
N PHE A 13 -15.72 -11.42 14.18
CA PHE A 13 -15.01 -11.75 15.42
C PHE A 13 -15.85 -12.54 16.43
N GLY A 14 -17.17 -12.65 16.23
CA GLY A 14 -18.07 -13.44 17.07
C GLY A 14 -18.19 -14.90 16.63
N ALA A 15 -17.60 -15.27 15.50
CA ALA A 15 -17.61 -16.63 14.98
C ALA A 15 -16.32 -17.40 15.35
N PRO A 16 -16.37 -18.73 15.49
CA PRO A 16 -15.17 -19.56 15.56
C PRO A 16 -14.29 -19.40 14.29
N PRO A 17 -12.94 -19.40 14.42
CA PRO A 17 -12.18 -19.60 15.66
C PRO A 17 -11.95 -18.30 16.47
N LEU A 18 -12.34 -17.13 15.96
CA LEU A 18 -11.94 -15.83 16.51
C LEU A 18 -12.60 -15.47 17.84
N VAL A 19 -13.80 -16.00 18.10
CA VAL A 19 -14.53 -15.78 19.36
C VAL A 19 -13.82 -16.36 20.58
N ASP A 20 -13.10 -17.47 20.41
CA ASP A 20 -12.40 -18.19 21.48
C ASP A 20 -10.87 -18.01 21.41
N ALA A 21 -10.40 -17.12 20.53
CA ALA A 21 -8.98 -16.87 20.35
C ALA A 21 -8.33 -16.30 21.62
N PRO A 22 -7.08 -16.68 21.92
CA PRO A 22 -6.38 -16.12 23.07
C PRO A 22 -6.03 -14.63 22.84
N LEU A 23 -5.62 -13.97 23.91
CA LEU A 23 -5.05 -12.63 23.82
C LEU A 23 -3.64 -12.69 23.24
N ALA A 24 -3.29 -11.68 22.46
CA ALA A 24 -1.95 -11.54 21.93
C ALA A 24 -0.90 -11.34 23.04
N THR A 25 0.27 -11.91 22.82
CA THR A 25 1.41 -11.77 23.75
C THR A 25 2.32 -10.64 23.31
N PHE A 26 2.83 -9.87 24.27
CA PHE A 26 3.74 -8.76 24.03
C PHE A 26 4.99 -8.88 24.89
N VAL A 27 6.15 -8.61 24.31
CA VAL A 27 7.46 -8.69 24.98
C VAL A 27 8.19 -7.35 24.84
N PRO A 28 8.84 -6.85 25.91
CA PRO A 28 9.64 -5.63 25.81
C PRO A 28 10.91 -5.88 24.99
N LEU A 29 11.29 -4.92 24.16
CA LEU A 29 12.60 -4.93 23.52
C LEU A 29 13.71 -4.80 24.55
N VAL A 30 14.77 -5.58 24.36
CA VAL A 30 15.99 -5.51 25.20
C VAL A 30 16.93 -4.40 24.72
N LYS A 31 16.92 -4.09 23.42
CA LYS A 31 17.79 -3.09 22.78
C LYS A 31 17.05 -2.39 21.64
N ASP A 32 17.38 -1.12 21.42
CA ASP A 32 16.86 -0.32 20.32
C ASP A 32 16.98 -1.04 18.98
N GLY A 33 15.86 -1.09 18.26
CA GLY A 33 15.75 -1.71 16.93
C GLY A 33 16.03 -3.20 16.83
N VAL A 34 16.25 -3.91 17.94
CA VAL A 34 16.47 -5.37 17.95
C VAL A 34 15.19 -6.06 18.39
N LEU A 35 14.50 -6.67 17.44
CA LEU A 35 13.24 -7.37 17.68
C LEU A 35 13.45 -8.66 18.48
N PRO A 36 12.49 -9.02 19.34
CA PRO A 36 12.54 -10.30 20.06
C PRO A 36 12.39 -11.47 19.09
N GLU A 37 12.88 -12.64 19.50
CA GLU A 37 12.59 -13.90 18.82
C GLU A 37 11.07 -14.13 18.78
N GLY A 38 10.56 -14.59 17.64
CA GLY A 38 9.13 -14.83 17.44
C GLY A 38 8.27 -13.58 17.31
N PHE A 39 8.85 -12.40 17.05
CA PHE A 39 8.06 -11.21 16.73
C PHE A 39 7.17 -11.46 15.50
N PHE A 40 5.96 -10.89 15.53
CA PHE A 40 5.07 -10.95 14.37
C PHE A 40 5.49 -9.91 13.32
N SER A 41 5.87 -10.37 12.13
CA SER A 41 6.20 -9.51 10.99
C SER A 41 4.95 -9.21 10.18
N THR A 42 4.54 -7.96 10.13
CA THR A 42 3.29 -7.56 9.45
C THR A 42 3.39 -7.74 7.92
N SER A 43 2.26 -8.10 7.31
CA SER A 43 2.06 -8.01 5.85
C SER A 43 1.42 -6.67 5.47
N ASN A 44 1.03 -6.51 4.20
CA ASN A 44 0.21 -5.39 3.73
C ASN A 44 -1.31 -5.66 3.83
N LEU A 45 -1.72 -6.80 4.39
CA LEU A 45 -3.12 -7.15 4.55
C LEU A 45 -3.67 -6.61 5.89
N PRO A 46 -4.99 -6.38 5.99
CA PRO A 46 -5.64 -6.01 7.25
C PRO A 46 -5.29 -7.02 8.35
N THR A 47 -4.69 -6.54 9.42
CA THR A 47 -4.24 -7.37 10.54
C THR A 47 -4.94 -6.91 11.81
N TYR A 48 -5.46 -7.85 12.59
CA TYR A 48 -6.14 -7.64 13.85
C TYR A 48 -5.41 -8.34 14.98
N VAL A 49 -5.41 -7.72 16.14
CA VAL A 49 -4.75 -8.23 17.34
C VAL A 49 -5.75 -8.28 18.48
N HIS A 50 -5.87 -9.43 19.13
CA HIS A 50 -6.82 -9.66 20.19
C HIS A 50 -6.29 -9.09 21.51
N LEU A 51 -6.93 -8.02 21.97
CA LEU A 51 -6.68 -7.38 23.26
C LEU A 51 -7.87 -7.62 24.20
N GLN A 52 -7.73 -7.24 25.47
CA GLN A 52 -8.80 -7.32 26.46
C GLN A 52 -10.07 -6.54 26.02
N ALA A 53 -9.90 -5.49 25.24
CA ALA A 53 -11.00 -4.70 24.68
C ALA A 53 -11.62 -5.32 23.41
N GLY A 54 -11.12 -6.48 22.96
CA GLY A 54 -11.51 -7.14 21.72
C GLY A 54 -10.44 -7.04 20.64
N TRP A 55 -10.84 -7.35 19.40
CA TRP A 55 -9.96 -7.34 18.23
C TRP A 55 -9.74 -5.92 17.72
N VAL A 56 -8.47 -5.50 17.68
CA VAL A 56 -8.07 -4.13 17.32
C VAL A 56 -7.12 -4.17 16.13
N MET A 57 -7.35 -3.31 15.15
CA MET A 57 -6.43 -3.09 14.03
C MET A 57 -5.34 -2.08 14.43
N PRO A 58 -4.04 -2.39 14.28
CA PRO A 58 -2.98 -1.42 14.47
C PRO A 58 -3.11 -0.24 13.52
N SER A 59 -2.76 0.94 14.01
CA SER A 59 -2.67 2.14 13.16
C SER A 59 -1.51 2.01 12.16
N ARG A 60 -1.65 2.69 11.01
CA ARG A 60 -0.63 2.79 9.95
C ARG A 60 -0.21 1.43 9.34
N PRO A 61 -1.15 0.58 8.89
CA PRO A 61 -0.84 -0.75 8.37
C PRO A 61 0.21 -0.69 7.26
N ARG A 62 1.23 -1.55 7.37
CA ARG A 62 2.39 -1.60 6.48
C ARG A 62 3.07 -2.96 6.61
N MET A 63 3.57 -3.51 5.49
CA MET A 63 4.40 -4.71 5.51
C MET A 63 5.78 -4.48 6.16
N ASP A 64 6.43 -5.56 6.56
CA ASP A 64 7.80 -5.59 7.08
C ASP A 64 8.01 -4.71 8.32
N CYS A 65 6.99 -4.65 9.17
CA CYS A 65 6.99 -3.90 10.42
C CYS A 65 6.66 -4.81 11.60
N ALA A 66 6.85 -4.27 12.80
CA ALA A 66 6.40 -4.88 14.04
C ALA A 66 5.11 -4.22 14.54
N ILE A 67 4.35 -4.90 15.40
CA ILE A 67 3.19 -4.32 16.08
C ILE A 67 3.60 -3.91 17.49
N LEU A 68 3.60 -2.60 17.73
CA LEU A 68 3.88 -1.99 19.02
C LEU A 68 2.60 -1.74 19.80
N ARG A 69 2.62 -2.05 21.10
CA ARG A 69 1.55 -1.72 22.04
C ARG A 69 1.90 -0.51 22.89
N ARG A 70 1.00 0.48 22.90
CA ARG A 70 1.02 1.63 23.81
C ARG A 70 -0.30 1.71 24.57
N GLY A 71 -0.34 1.12 25.76
CA GLY A 71 -1.59 0.96 26.52
C GLY A 71 -2.56 0.05 25.76
N ASP A 72 -3.73 0.58 25.41
CA ASP A 72 -4.74 -0.14 24.60
C ASP A 72 -4.67 0.19 23.10
N ALA A 73 -3.74 1.06 22.69
CA ALA A 73 -3.50 1.38 21.30
C ALA A 73 -2.41 0.51 20.68
N LEU A 74 -2.56 0.23 19.38
CA LEU A 74 -1.60 -0.52 18.58
C LEU A 74 -1.10 0.33 17.41
N GLU A 75 0.17 0.19 17.10
CA GLU A 75 0.84 0.87 15.98
C GLU A 75 1.70 -0.12 15.20
N THR A 76 1.56 -0.13 13.89
CA THR A 76 2.53 -0.79 13.00
C THR A 76 3.74 0.14 12.82
N ILE A 77 4.92 -0.34 13.21
CA ILE A 77 6.13 0.49 13.28
C ILE A 77 7.35 -0.22 12.70
N GLU A 78 8.17 0.54 11.96
CA GLU A 78 9.43 0.05 11.40
C GLU A 78 10.40 -0.29 12.54
N PRO A 79 11.11 -1.44 12.49
CA PRO A 79 11.97 -1.87 13.59
C PRO A 79 13.01 -0.84 14.01
N ARG A 80 13.61 -0.12 13.04
CA ARG A 80 14.60 0.95 13.27
C ARG A 80 14.11 2.13 14.12
N LYS A 81 12.81 2.24 14.40
CA LYS A 81 12.20 3.29 15.23
C LYS A 81 11.87 2.83 16.65
N LEU A 82 11.95 1.53 16.92
CA LEU A 82 11.68 0.97 18.22
C LEU A 82 12.85 1.22 19.18
N VAL A 83 12.52 1.46 20.44
CA VAL A 83 13.50 1.66 21.51
C VAL A 83 13.39 0.56 22.57
N ALA A 84 14.43 0.35 23.36
CA ALA A 84 14.41 -0.61 24.46
C ALA A 84 13.22 -0.32 25.42
N GLY A 85 12.52 -1.38 25.82
CA GLY A 85 11.31 -1.30 26.64
C GLY A 85 10.00 -1.20 25.86
N ASP A 86 10.02 -0.88 24.55
CA ASP A 86 8.82 -0.93 23.72
C ASP A 86 8.24 -2.35 23.70
N LEU A 87 6.93 -2.49 23.88
CA LEU A 87 6.22 -3.77 23.93
C LEU A 87 5.78 -4.19 22.52
N VAL A 88 6.41 -5.22 21.96
CA VAL A 88 6.12 -5.73 20.62
C VAL A 88 5.36 -7.04 20.68
N ALA A 89 4.37 -7.19 19.79
CA ALA A 89 3.60 -8.42 19.65
C ALA A 89 4.51 -9.57 19.17
N ILE A 90 4.35 -10.73 19.80
CA ILE A 90 4.99 -11.98 19.38
C ILE A 90 3.92 -13.00 18.98
N GLY A 91 4.28 -13.89 18.06
CA GLY A 91 3.40 -14.85 17.41
C GLY A 91 3.78 -15.00 15.95
N LEU A 92 3.63 -16.20 15.40
CA LEU A 92 3.90 -16.52 14.00
C LEU A 92 2.62 -16.89 13.24
N ALA A 93 1.57 -17.29 13.95
CA ALA A 93 0.28 -17.63 13.38
C ALA A 93 -0.49 -16.39 12.93
N GLU A 94 -1.15 -16.52 11.78
CA GLU A 94 -1.98 -15.48 11.16
C GLU A 94 -3.49 -15.77 11.26
N ASP A 95 -3.88 -16.89 11.88
CA ASP A 95 -5.26 -17.41 11.92
C ASP A 95 -6.00 -17.07 13.23
N GLY A 96 -5.39 -16.25 14.08
CA GLY A 96 -5.93 -15.86 15.38
C GLY A 96 -5.52 -16.77 16.54
N THR A 97 -4.89 -17.92 16.29
CA THR A 97 -4.53 -18.89 17.35
C THR A 97 -3.50 -18.37 18.35
N GLU A 98 -2.73 -17.33 18.00
CA GLU A 98 -1.82 -16.61 18.90
C GLU A 98 -2.30 -15.19 19.22
N GLY A 99 -3.58 -14.91 18.99
CA GLY A 99 -4.18 -13.58 19.19
C GLY A 99 -3.85 -12.59 18.08
N ILE A 100 -3.32 -13.04 16.94
CA ILE A 100 -3.06 -12.21 15.75
C ILE A 100 -3.75 -12.85 14.55
N PHE A 101 -4.57 -12.08 13.84
CA PHE A 101 -5.36 -12.54 12.70
C PHE A 101 -5.12 -11.65 11.48
N VAL A 102 -4.72 -12.25 10.37
CA VAL A 102 -4.56 -11.58 9.07
C VAL A 102 -5.76 -11.87 8.19
N HIS A 103 -6.54 -10.83 7.87
CA HIS A 103 -7.74 -10.96 7.06
C HIS A 103 -7.43 -10.83 5.57
N GLY A 104 -7.04 -11.94 4.94
CA GLY A 104 -6.71 -11.99 3.51
C GLY A 104 -7.91 -11.87 2.57
N GLU A 105 -9.13 -12.12 3.05
CA GLU A 105 -10.33 -12.17 2.22
C GLU A 105 -11.14 -10.87 2.23
N GLY A 106 -10.74 -9.88 3.03
CA GLY A 106 -11.55 -8.67 3.25
C GLY A 106 -11.77 -7.78 2.03
N PHE A 107 -11.01 -8.01 0.95
CA PHE A 107 -11.16 -7.31 -0.33
C PHE A 107 -11.48 -8.25 -1.50
N LEU A 108 -11.70 -9.55 -1.24
CA LEU A 108 -12.11 -10.49 -2.28
C LEU A 108 -13.61 -10.37 -2.49
N ALA A 109 -14.01 -10.14 -3.75
CA ALA A 109 -15.39 -10.40 -4.15
C ALA A 109 -15.70 -11.89 -3.91
N PRO A 110 -16.95 -12.28 -3.60
CA PRO A 110 -17.34 -13.67 -3.38
C PRO A 110 -17.22 -14.46 -4.69
N HIS A 111 -16.01 -14.86 -5.05
CA HIS A 111 -15.69 -15.68 -6.20
C HIS A 111 -14.80 -16.82 -5.75
N SER A 112 -15.23 -18.03 -6.10
CA SER A 112 -14.60 -19.29 -5.71
C SER A 112 -13.12 -19.29 -6.11
N PRO A 113 -12.18 -19.54 -5.17
CA PRO A 113 -10.75 -19.59 -5.44
C PRO A 113 -10.31 -20.78 -6.32
N ASN A 114 -11.25 -21.61 -6.80
CA ASN A 114 -10.99 -22.91 -7.42
C ASN A 114 -11.34 -22.99 -8.92
N GLU A 115 -11.23 -21.89 -9.67
CA GLU A 115 -11.39 -21.90 -11.13
C GLU A 115 -10.02 -21.99 -11.82
N PHE A 116 -9.73 -23.11 -12.48
CA PHE A 116 -8.52 -23.29 -13.29
C PHE A 116 -8.48 -22.22 -14.41
N ARG A 117 -7.52 -21.28 -14.36
CA ARG A 117 -7.37 -20.21 -15.36
C ARG A 117 -6.00 -20.22 -16.02
N PHE A 118 -5.99 -20.17 -17.35
CA PHE A 118 -4.81 -19.81 -18.14
C PHE A 118 -4.58 -18.29 -18.06
N MET A 119 -3.33 -17.83 -18.07
CA MET A 119 -2.92 -16.41 -17.92
C MET A 119 -3.35 -15.78 -16.58
N SER A 120 -3.20 -16.52 -15.48
CA SER A 120 -3.52 -16.10 -14.11
C SER A 120 -2.55 -15.07 -13.52
N THR A 121 -1.39 -14.85 -14.15
CA THR A 121 -0.44 -13.81 -13.74
C THR A 121 -0.96 -12.42 -14.14
N ALA A 122 -0.98 -11.50 -13.18
CA ALA A 122 -1.50 -10.14 -13.38
C ALA A 122 -0.67 -9.28 -14.35
N VAL A 123 0.57 -9.68 -14.66
CA VAL A 123 1.49 -8.92 -15.51
C VAL A 123 1.90 -9.75 -16.72
N SER A 124 1.43 -9.36 -17.91
CA SER A 124 1.90 -9.85 -19.21
C SER A 124 1.89 -8.70 -20.22
N ARG A 125 2.94 -8.61 -21.05
CA ARG A 125 3.00 -7.65 -22.17
C ARG A 125 1.99 -7.98 -23.28
N GLU A 126 1.44 -9.19 -23.27
CA GLU A 126 0.49 -9.70 -24.26
C GLU A 126 -0.97 -9.52 -23.80
N ARG A 127 -1.20 -8.95 -22.61
CA ARG A 127 -2.55 -8.65 -22.12
C ARG A 127 -2.89 -7.18 -22.42
N PRO A 128 -3.98 -6.91 -23.16
CA PRO A 128 -4.39 -5.53 -23.42
C PRO A 128 -4.77 -4.84 -22.11
N VAL A 129 -4.21 -3.64 -21.89
CA VAL A 129 -4.58 -2.77 -20.76
C VAL A 129 -5.90 -2.09 -21.11
N ASN A 130 -6.92 -2.25 -20.27
CA ASN A 130 -8.20 -1.57 -20.45
C ASN A 130 -8.11 -0.15 -19.86
N TYR A 131 -7.74 0.82 -20.70
CA TYR A 131 -7.62 2.22 -20.29
C TYR A 131 -8.95 2.86 -19.91
N GLU A 132 -10.08 2.40 -20.44
CA GLU A 132 -11.41 2.94 -20.08
C GLU A 132 -11.72 2.67 -18.60
N VAL A 133 -11.37 1.47 -18.11
CA VAL A 133 -11.51 1.13 -16.68
C VAL A 133 -10.59 1.98 -15.83
N LEU A 134 -9.32 2.18 -16.23
CA LEU A 134 -8.40 3.04 -15.47
C LEU A 134 -8.91 4.50 -15.41
N ALA A 135 -9.36 5.03 -16.54
CA ALA A 135 -9.93 6.36 -16.62
C ALA A 135 -11.20 6.49 -15.76
N SER A 136 -12.10 5.52 -15.81
CA SER A 136 -13.32 5.53 -14.99
C SER A 136 -12.98 5.52 -13.50
N ARG A 137 -11.97 4.73 -13.08
CA ARG A 137 -11.50 4.74 -11.68
C ARG A 137 -10.95 6.10 -11.27
N LEU A 138 -10.12 6.74 -12.09
CA LEU A 138 -9.61 8.09 -11.78
C LEU A 138 -10.74 9.12 -11.62
N VAL A 139 -11.77 9.04 -12.48
CA VAL A 139 -12.95 9.91 -12.39
C VAL A 139 -13.75 9.62 -11.11
N GLU A 140 -14.04 8.35 -10.83
CA GLU A 140 -14.76 7.92 -9.62
C GLU A 140 -14.02 8.35 -8.33
N GLU A 141 -12.69 8.19 -8.28
CA GLU A 141 -11.86 8.66 -7.16
C GLU A 141 -11.94 10.17 -6.99
N ARG A 142 -11.76 10.93 -8.07
CA ARG A 142 -11.80 12.40 -8.01
C ARG A 142 -13.18 12.91 -7.57
N ASP A 143 -14.24 12.40 -8.17
CA ASP A 143 -15.61 12.90 -7.98
C ASP A 143 -16.11 12.65 -6.54
N ARG A 144 -15.61 11.61 -5.87
CA ARG A 144 -15.89 11.36 -4.45
C ARG A 144 -14.93 12.07 -3.48
N GLY A 145 -14.03 12.93 -3.98
CA GLY A 145 -13.05 13.65 -3.17
C GLY A 145 -11.90 12.76 -2.66
N GLY A 146 -11.60 11.68 -3.37
CA GLY A 146 -10.46 10.80 -3.10
C GLY A 146 -9.10 11.49 -3.29
N TYR A 147 -8.04 10.75 -2.98
CA TYR A 147 -6.67 11.27 -2.99
C TYR A 147 -5.80 10.49 -3.98
N LEU A 148 -5.66 11.01 -5.20
CA LEU A 148 -4.86 10.40 -6.26
C LEU A 148 -3.40 10.80 -6.09
N LEU A 149 -2.57 9.84 -5.69
CA LEU A 149 -1.13 9.98 -5.54
C LEU A 149 -0.42 9.33 -6.71
N TRP A 150 0.52 10.06 -7.31
CA TRP A 150 1.33 9.58 -8.43
C TRP A 150 2.78 9.39 -7.98
N VAL A 151 3.40 8.28 -8.42
CA VAL A 151 4.82 7.98 -8.20
C VAL A 151 5.55 7.86 -9.54
N PRO A 152 5.75 8.97 -10.27
CA PRO A 152 6.39 8.93 -11.58
C PRO A 152 7.92 8.76 -11.47
N GLY A 153 8.49 8.05 -12.44
CA GLY A 153 9.93 8.06 -12.70
C GLY A 153 10.30 9.05 -13.80
N PRO A 154 11.62 9.30 -14.04
CA PRO A 154 12.08 10.27 -15.05
C PRO A 154 11.62 9.93 -16.48
N ALA A 155 11.25 8.67 -16.72
CA ALA A 155 10.65 8.23 -17.97
C ALA A 155 9.39 9.04 -18.36
N LEU A 156 8.64 9.58 -17.39
CA LEU A 156 7.49 10.47 -17.68
C LEU A 156 7.90 11.69 -18.51
N VAL A 157 9.05 12.26 -18.20
CA VAL A 157 9.61 13.41 -18.92
C VAL A 157 10.16 12.96 -20.27
N HIS A 158 10.95 11.88 -20.28
CA HIS A 158 11.59 11.35 -21.49
C HIS A 158 10.61 10.80 -22.53
N SER A 159 9.44 10.31 -22.10
CA SER A 159 8.39 9.83 -22.98
C SER A 159 7.45 10.93 -23.48
N ARG A 160 7.79 12.20 -23.25
CA ARG A 160 7.02 13.38 -23.71
C ARG A 160 5.60 13.45 -23.12
N ALA A 161 5.37 12.79 -21.98
CA ALA A 161 4.07 12.77 -21.31
C ALA A 161 3.85 13.97 -20.37
N ARG A 162 4.71 15.01 -20.46
CA ARG A 162 4.66 16.18 -19.58
C ARG A 162 3.36 16.96 -19.71
N ALA A 163 2.96 17.26 -20.95
CA ALA A 163 1.72 18.00 -21.22
C ALA A 163 0.49 17.22 -20.75
N ASP A 164 0.49 15.89 -20.92
CA ASP A 164 -0.59 15.03 -20.43
C ASP A 164 -0.65 15.04 -18.89
N PHE A 165 0.50 14.94 -18.23
CA PHE A 165 0.57 14.97 -16.77
C PHE A 165 0.17 16.33 -16.20
N GLU A 166 0.55 17.43 -16.86
CA GLU A 166 0.07 18.77 -16.55
C GLU A 166 -1.46 18.88 -16.67
N TRP A 167 -2.04 18.27 -17.71
CA TRP A 167 -3.48 18.19 -17.85
C TRP A 167 -4.12 17.45 -16.67
N PHE A 168 -3.58 16.31 -16.24
CA PHE A 168 -4.09 15.59 -15.06
C PHE A 168 -4.02 16.46 -13.79
N ILE A 169 -2.92 17.19 -13.57
CA ILE A 169 -2.78 18.12 -12.44
C ILE A 169 -3.86 19.20 -12.49
N ARG A 170 -3.98 19.90 -13.63
CA ARG A 170 -4.92 21.01 -13.81
C ARG A 170 -6.39 20.59 -13.70
N ASN A 171 -6.70 19.32 -13.97
CA ASN A 171 -8.06 18.77 -13.94
C ASN A 171 -8.38 17.99 -12.65
N GLY A 172 -7.54 18.11 -11.62
CA GLY A 172 -7.82 17.58 -10.27
C GLY A 172 -7.58 16.08 -10.13
N PHE A 173 -6.80 15.46 -11.01
CA PHE A 173 -6.46 14.04 -10.94
C PHE A 173 -5.12 13.76 -10.23
N VAL A 174 -4.49 14.80 -9.66
CA VAL A 174 -3.23 14.70 -8.94
C VAL A 174 -3.32 15.52 -7.66
N GLN A 175 -3.32 14.85 -6.51
CA GLN A 175 -3.30 15.50 -5.19
C GLN A 175 -1.90 15.47 -4.56
N ALA A 176 -1.09 14.47 -4.90
CA ALA A 176 0.32 14.41 -4.55
C ALA A 176 1.16 13.76 -5.65
N VAL A 177 2.42 14.19 -5.70
CA VAL A 177 3.46 13.56 -6.50
C VAL A 177 4.60 13.18 -5.58
N LEU A 178 4.94 11.89 -5.54
CA LEU A 178 6.16 11.41 -4.90
C LEU A 178 7.16 11.06 -5.99
N ALA A 179 8.19 11.89 -6.14
CA ALA A 179 9.19 11.71 -7.18
C ALA A 179 10.61 11.91 -6.63
N GLY A 180 11.59 11.35 -7.33
CA GLY A 180 13.00 11.62 -7.07
C GLY A 180 13.50 12.86 -7.79
N ASN A 181 14.71 13.32 -7.44
CA ASN A 181 15.36 14.49 -8.03
C ASN A 181 15.36 14.50 -9.56
N ALA A 182 15.61 13.34 -10.19
CA ALA A 182 15.70 13.23 -11.65
C ALA A 182 14.42 13.68 -12.37
N VAL A 183 13.23 13.40 -11.81
CA VAL A 183 11.96 13.85 -12.40
C VAL A 183 11.89 15.37 -12.38
N ALA A 184 12.17 15.98 -11.23
CA ALA A 184 12.09 17.43 -11.05
C ALA A 184 13.11 18.18 -11.92
N VAL A 185 14.36 17.71 -11.95
CA VAL A 185 15.42 18.36 -12.74
C VAL A 185 15.14 18.26 -14.23
N HIS A 186 14.75 17.09 -14.74
CA HIS A 186 14.50 16.95 -16.18
C HIS A 186 13.21 17.67 -16.60
N ASP A 187 12.19 17.75 -15.74
CA ASP A 187 11.00 18.55 -16.03
C ASP A 187 11.33 20.05 -16.13
N LEU A 188 12.17 20.56 -15.22
CA LEU A 188 12.67 21.94 -15.28
C LEU A 188 13.53 22.18 -16.52
N GLU A 189 14.46 21.27 -16.84
CA GLU A 189 15.28 21.32 -18.05
C GLU A 189 14.40 21.42 -19.30
N ALA A 190 13.41 20.54 -19.40
CA ALA A 190 12.49 20.53 -20.54
C ALA A 190 11.58 21.77 -20.57
N ALA A 191 11.26 22.39 -19.43
CA ALA A 191 10.51 23.65 -19.39
C ALA A 191 11.36 24.86 -19.82
N MET A 192 12.65 24.86 -19.48
CA MET A 192 13.53 26.01 -19.70
C MET A 192 14.23 25.97 -21.05
N PHE A 193 14.67 24.79 -21.48
CA PHE A 193 15.53 24.59 -22.64
C PHE A 193 14.87 23.75 -23.73
N GLY A 194 13.73 23.10 -23.45
CA GLY A 194 13.09 22.19 -24.40
C GLY A 194 13.88 20.88 -24.59
N THR A 195 14.75 20.54 -23.65
CA THR A 195 15.58 19.34 -23.66
C THR A 195 15.34 18.44 -22.45
N ALA A 196 15.67 17.17 -22.58
CA ALA A 196 15.81 16.27 -21.44
C ALA A 196 17.12 15.50 -21.54
N LEU A 197 18.03 15.71 -20.59
CA LEU A 197 19.42 15.26 -20.67
C LEU A 197 20.14 15.76 -21.93
N GLY A 198 19.90 17.01 -22.32
CA GLY A 198 20.47 17.64 -23.51
C GLY A 198 19.97 17.07 -24.84
N MET A 199 18.90 16.25 -24.84
CA MET A 199 18.21 15.82 -26.06
C MET A 199 16.95 16.65 -26.29
N THR A 200 16.81 17.21 -27.49
CA THR A 200 15.64 17.98 -27.91
C THR A 200 14.43 17.07 -28.20
N GLU A 201 13.27 17.67 -28.45
CA GLU A 201 12.07 16.96 -28.89
C GLU A 201 12.22 16.20 -30.22
N THR A 202 13.23 16.51 -31.05
CA THR A 202 13.55 15.76 -32.27
C THR A 202 14.50 14.59 -32.03
N GLY A 203 15.10 14.49 -30.84
CA GLY A 203 16.10 13.47 -30.49
C GLY A 203 17.54 13.88 -30.83
N ASP A 204 17.76 15.15 -31.17
CA ASP A 204 19.08 15.72 -31.42
C ASP A 204 19.69 16.26 -30.12
N HIS A 205 21.01 16.44 -30.08
CA HIS A 205 21.66 17.15 -28.98
C HIS A 205 21.69 18.66 -29.23
N GLU A 206 21.55 19.48 -28.18
CA GLU A 206 21.83 20.92 -28.29
C GLU A 206 23.31 21.15 -28.61
N ASP A 207 23.58 22.00 -29.61
CA ASP A 207 24.93 22.47 -30.00
C ASP A 207 25.53 23.47 -28.99
#